data_AF-A0A443NZK0-F1
#
_entry.id   AF-A0A443NZK0-F1
#
_cell.length_a   1.000
_cell.length_b   1.000
_cell.length_c   1.000
_cell.angle_alpha   90.00
_cell.angle_beta   90.00
_cell.angle_gamma   90.00
#
_symmetry.space_group_name_H-M   'P 1'
#
loop_
_entity.id
_entity.type
_entity.pdbx_description
1 polymer ?
#
loop_
_entity_poly.entity_id
_entity_poly.type
_entity_poly.pdbx_seq_one_letter_code
_entity_poly.pdbx_strand_id
1 'polypeptide(L)'
;MLFGCIAYLLYWLMQAAKILANLIIMGSGIMARALVQAYRQALANASKSGVAQETLQNAVRRASKTMTEQEARQILGITESSSWEEVSQKYDSLFERNAKSGSFYLQSKVHKAKECLEAVYQGKGQGPAS
;
A
#
# COMPACT_ATOMS: atom_id res chain seq x y z
N MET A 1 10.03 -45.64 -56.43
CA MET A 1 8.83 -44.85 -56.06
C MET A 1 8.86 -44.32 -54.63
N LEU A 2 9.22 -45.13 -53.62
CA LEU A 2 9.20 -44.72 -52.20
C LEU A 2 10.15 -43.56 -51.84
N PHE A 3 11.38 -43.56 -52.38
CA PHE A 3 12.38 -42.50 -52.13
C PHE A 3 11.96 -41.11 -52.65
N GLY A 4 11.31 -41.04 -53.81
CA GLY A 4 10.81 -39.78 -54.36
C GLY A 4 9.65 -39.20 -53.56
N CYS A 5 8.79 -40.06 -53.00
CA CYS A 5 7.68 -39.66 -52.16
C CYS A 5 8.18 -39.07 -50.82
N ILE A 6 9.18 -39.68 -50.21
CA ILE A 6 9.82 -39.18 -48.97
C ILE A 6 10.49 -37.82 -49.21
N ALA A 7 11.18 -37.64 -50.33
CA ALA A 7 11.81 -36.36 -50.69
C ALA A 7 10.76 -35.24 -50.91
N TYR A 8 9.63 -35.56 -51.56
CA TYR A 8 8.54 -34.61 -51.75
C TYR A 8 7.88 -34.19 -50.44
N LEU A 9 7.72 -35.15 -49.51
CA LEU A 9 7.14 -34.92 -48.19
C LEU A 9 8.05 -34.03 -47.33
N LEU A 10 9.37 -34.27 -47.37
CA LEU A 10 10.38 -33.44 -46.72
C LEU A 10 10.45 -32.03 -47.29
N TYR A 11 10.38 -31.90 -48.62
CA TYR A 11 10.37 -30.59 -49.28
C TYR A 11 9.12 -29.78 -48.92
N TRP A 12 7.95 -30.42 -48.92
CA TRP A 12 6.69 -29.80 -48.55
C TRP A 12 6.68 -29.37 -47.07
N LEU A 13 7.22 -30.21 -46.18
CA LEU A 13 7.38 -29.90 -44.76
C LEU A 13 8.31 -28.70 -44.54
N MET A 14 9.44 -28.62 -45.25
CA MET A 14 10.36 -27.48 -45.16
C MET A 14 9.73 -26.17 -45.64
N GLN A 15 8.93 -26.22 -46.72
CA GLN A 15 8.25 -25.03 -47.23
C GLN A 15 7.14 -24.55 -46.30
N ALA A 16 6.36 -25.47 -45.71
CA ALA A 16 5.36 -25.13 -44.70
C ALA A 16 6.01 -24.50 -43.44
N ALA A 17 7.13 -25.06 -42.98
CA ALA A 17 7.87 -24.53 -41.82
C ALA A 17 8.37 -23.10 -42.04
N LYS A 18 8.86 -22.76 -43.24
CA LYS A 18 9.32 -21.40 -43.58
C LYS A 18 8.19 -20.38 -43.57
N ILE A 19 7.00 -20.76 -44.05
CA ILE A 19 5.83 -19.88 -44.04
C ILE A 19 5.36 -19.61 -42.59
N LEU A 20 5.30 -20.66 -41.76
CA LEU A 20 4.94 -20.54 -40.35
C LEU A 20 5.94 -19.67 -39.57
N ALA A 21 7.24 -19.86 -39.80
CA ALA A 21 8.27 -19.06 -39.16
C ALA A 21 8.14 -17.56 -39.50
N ASN A 22 7.92 -17.22 -40.77
CA ASN A 22 7.71 -15.83 -41.18
C ASN A 22 6.46 -15.21 -40.54
N LEU A 23 5.37 -15.97 -40.42
CA LEU A 23 4.14 -15.50 -39.79
C LEU A 23 4.35 -15.15 -38.31
N ILE A 24 5.06 -16.02 -37.58
CA ILE A 24 5.38 -15.81 -36.16
C ILE A 24 6.32 -14.62 -35.97
N ILE A 25 7.36 -14.50 -36.80
CA ILE A 25 8.32 -13.39 -36.72
C ILE A 25 7.64 -12.05 -37.02
N MET A 26 6.79 -11.99 -38.06
CA MET A 26 6.06 -10.78 -38.40
C MET A 26 4.98 -10.42 -37.35
N GLY A 27 4.29 -11.42 -36.80
CA GLY A 27 3.22 -11.20 -35.81
C GLY A 27 3.72 -10.85 -34.40
N SER A 28 4.83 -11.43 -33.97
CA SER A 28 5.35 -11.24 -32.61
C SER A 28 5.97 -9.86 -32.35
N GLY A 29 6.47 -9.19 -33.39
CA GLY A 29 7.18 -7.91 -33.25
C GLY A 29 6.33 -6.78 -32.65
N ILE A 30 5.02 -6.75 -32.92
CA ILE A 30 4.12 -5.70 -32.41
C ILE A 30 3.82 -5.91 -30.93
N MET A 31 3.52 -7.15 -30.52
CA MET A 31 3.28 -7.48 -29.11
C MET A 31 4.53 -7.29 -28.25
N ALA A 32 5.70 -7.69 -28.75
CA ALA A 32 6.96 -7.52 -28.03
C ALA A 32 7.26 -6.03 -27.76
N ARG A 33 7.06 -5.15 -28.76
CA ARG A 33 7.28 -3.71 -28.59
C ARG A 33 6.28 -3.09 -27.62
N ALA A 34 5.01 -3.47 -27.68
CA ALA A 34 3.98 -2.97 -26.77
C ALA A 34 4.28 -3.36 -25.31
N LEU A 35 4.70 -4.61 -25.07
CA LEU A 35 5.08 -5.07 -23.74
C LEU A 35 6.33 -4.37 -23.21
N VAL A 36 7.37 -4.19 -24.04
CA VAL A 36 8.59 -3.45 -23.65
C VAL A 36 8.28 -1.99 -23.37
N GLN A 37 7.44 -1.35 -24.18
CA GLN A 37 7.01 0.03 -23.96
C GLN A 37 6.20 0.16 -22.67
N ALA A 38 5.22 -0.72 -22.44
CA ALA A 38 4.44 -0.75 -21.22
C ALA A 38 5.32 -1.02 -19.98
N TYR A 39 6.29 -1.93 -20.07
CA TYR A 39 7.22 -2.24 -18.98
C TYR A 39 8.15 -1.05 -18.68
N ARG A 40 8.73 -0.43 -19.71
CA ARG A 40 9.53 0.79 -19.56
C ARG A 40 8.69 1.95 -19.01
N GLN A 41 7.43 2.05 -19.40
CA GLN A 41 6.52 3.09 -18.93
C GLN A 41 6.05 2.82 -17.49
N ALA A 42 5.89 1.55 -17.09
CA ALA A 42 5.63 1.16 -15.72
C ALA A 42 6.84 1.43 -14.81
N LEU A 43 8.06 1.12 -15.26
CA LEU A 43 9.29 1.47 -14.55
C LEU A 43 9.51 2.99 -14.49
N ALA A 44 9.30 3.68 -15.62
CA ALA A 44 9.40 5.13 -15.68
C ALA A 44 8.37 5.78 -14.76
N ASN A 45 7.12 5.33 -14.77
CA ASN A 45 6.08 5.80 -13.84
C ASN A 45 6.41 5.39 -12.40
N ALA A 46 6.96 4.21 -12.11
CA ALA A 46 7.42 3.89 -10.76
C ALA A 46 8.56 4.81 -10.30
N SER A 47 9.40 5.28 -11.23
CA SER A 47 10.51 6.21 -10.96
C SER A 47 10.13 7.70 -10.99
N LYS A 48 9.08 8.09 -11.74
CA LYS A 48 8.60 9.48 -11.92
C LYS A 48 7.35 9.80 -11.14
N SER A 49 6.39 8.88 -11.10
CA SER A 49 5.27 8.97 -10.20
C SER A 49 5.84 8.67 -8.83
N GLY A 50 5.92 9.70 -7.99
CA GLY A 50 6.08 9.54 -6.57
C GLY A 50 4.91 8.77 -5.98
N VAL A 51 4.68 7.52 -6.38
CA VAL A 51 3.70 6.60 -5.80
C VAL A 51 4.15 6.24 -4.39
N ALA A 52 5.45 6.25 -4.11
CA ALA A 52 5.94 6.28 -2.74
C ALA A 52 5.39 7.52 -2.02
N GLN A 53 5.46 8.71 -2.63
CA GLN A 53 5.05 9.96 -1.99
C GLN A 53 3.55 10.25 -2.00
N GLU A 54 2.78 9.76 -2.96
CA GLU A 54 1.31 9.85 -3.03
C GLU A 54 0.67 8.74 -2.21
N THR A 55 1.24 7.53 -2.16
CA THR A 55 0.80 6.49 -1.21
C THR A 55 1.20 6.88 0.20
N LEU A 56 2.39 7.45 0.41
CA LEU A 56 2.81 7.99 1.71
C LEU A 56 2.00 9.24 2.06
N GLN A 57 1.70 10.16 1.13
CA GLN A 57 0.82 11.30 1.42
C GLN A 57 -0.62 10.85 1.64
N ASN A 58 -1.12 9.84 0.94
CA ASN A 58 -2.45 9.29 1.17
C ASN A 58 -2.50 8.46 2.46
N ALA A 59 -1.41 7.78 2.82
CA ALA A 59 -1.25 7.10 4.11
C ALA A 59 -1.09 8.13 5.24
N VAL A 60 -0.36 9.22 5.03
CA VAL A 60 -0.23 10.36 5.95
C VAL A 60 -1.53 11.14 6.03
N ARG A 61 -2.30 11.26 4.95
CA ARG A 61 -3.65 11.88 4.94
C ARG A 61 -4.70 10.97 5.57
N ARG A 62 -4.56 9.64 5.44
CA ARG A 62 -5.38 8.66 6.17
C ARG A 62 -4.96 8.56 7.64
N ALA A 63 -3.67 8.69 7.93
CA ALA A 63 -3.14 8.83 9.28
C ALA A 63 -3.57 10.17 9.88
N SER A 64 -3.63 11.27 9.13
CA SER A 64 -4.17 12.54 9.62
C SER A 64 -5.69 12.50 9.81
N LYS A 65 -6.38 11.52 9.20
CA LYS A 65 -7.79 11.20 9.52
C LYS A 65 -7.90 10.31 10.77
N THR A 66 -6.82 9.64 11.15
CA THR A 66 -6.70 8.75 12.31
C THR A 66 -5.89 9.48 13.39
N MET A 67 -6.59 10.24 14.23
CA MET A 67 -6.01 11.07 15.30
C MET A 67 -4.63 10.60 15.80
N THR A 68 -3.63 11.45 15.58
CA THR A 68 -2.21 11.16 15.84
C THR A 68 -1.91 11.13 17.35
N GLU A 69 -0.80 10.49 17.76
CA GLU A 69 -0.36 10.47 19.17
C GLU A 69 -0.20 11.88 19.75
N GLN A 70 0.35 12.80 18.95
CA GLN A 70 0.53 14.20 19.34
C GLN A 70 -0.83 14.91 19.55
N GLU A 71 -1.80 14.68 18.67
CA GLU A 71 -3.16 15.21 18.84
C GLU A 71 -3.87 14.59 20.05
N ALA A 72 -3.71 13.29 20.29
CA ALA A 72 -4.28 12.62 21.45
C ALA A 72 -3.73 13.21 22.77
N ARG A 73 -2.42 13.46 22.84
CA ARG A 73 -1.78 14.15 23.98
C ARG A 73 -2.31 15.57 24.17
N GLN A 74 -2.50 16.32 23.08
CA GLN A 74 -3.09 17.66 23.15
C GLN A 74 -4.55 17.65 23.63
N ILE A 75 -5.36 16.67 23.18
CA ILE A 75 -6.75 16.51 23.60
C ILE A 75 -6.85 16.22 25.11
N LEU A 76 -5.96 15.39 25.65
CA LEU A 76 -5.90 15.07 27.08
C LEU A 76 -5.10 16.09 27.91
N GLY A 77 -4.37 17.00 27.26
CA GLY A 77 -3.54 18.01 27.91
C GLY A 77 -2.36 17.42 28.69
N ILE A 78 -1.75 16.35 28.17
CA ILE A 78 -0.64 15.62 28.80
C ILE A 78 0.66 15.73 28.00
N THR A 79 1.79 15.51 28.66
CA THR A 79 3.12 15.59 28.06
C THR A 79 3.62 14.22 27.60
N GLU A 80 4.67 14.18 26.77
CA GLU A 80 5.23 12.94 26.23
C GLU A 80 5.81 11.98 27.30
N SER A 81 6.17 12.52 28.47
CA SER A 81 6.69 11.77 29.61
C SER A 81 5.63 11.31 30.62
N SER A 82 4.34 11.53 30.33
CA SER A 82 3.27 11.15 31.26
C SER A 82 3.08 9.63 31.31
N SER A 83 2.92 9.11 32.53
CA SER A 83 2.65 7.69 32.78
C SER A 83 1.24 7.31 32.33
N TRP A 84 0.99 6.01 32.13
CA TRP A 84 -0.33 5.52 31.74
C TRP A 84 -1.40 5.84 32.79
N GLU A 85 -1.02 5.81 34.07
CA GLU A 85 -1.86 6.18 35.21
C GLU A 85 -2.33 7.64 35.10
N GLU A 86 -1.42 8.55 34.73
CA GLU A 86 -1.74 9.96 34.54
C GLU A 86 -2.67 10.17 33.33
N VAL A 87 -2.46 9.42 32.25
CA VAL A 87 -3.35 9.43 31.06
C VAL A 87 -4.77 9.00 31.43
N SER A 88 -4.91 7.90 32.20
CA SER A 88 -6.21 7.40 32.64
C SER A 88 -6.92 8.41 33.54
N GLN A 89 -6.20 8.98 34.51
CA GLN A 89 -6.77 9.97 35.44
C GLN A 89 -7.28 11.22 34.71
N LYS A 90 -6.52 11.72 33.72
CA LYS A 90 -6.92 12.87 32.90
C LYS A 90 -8.10 12.54 32.00
N TYR A 91 -8.11 11.35 31.42
CA TYR A 91 -9.24 10.86 30.63
C TYR A 91 -10.53 10.83 31.46
N ASP A 92 -10.51 10.23 32.65
CA ASP A 92 -11.70 10.08 33.50
C ASP A 92 -12.27 11.45 33.89
N SER A 93 -11.39 12.38 34.31
CA SER A 93 -11.77 13.75 34.65
C SER A 93 -12.42 14.49 33.46
N LEU A 94 -11.84 14.38 32.27
CA LEU A 94 -12.38 14.98 31.06
C LEU A 94 -13.67 14.31 30.61
N PHE A 95 -13.78 13.00 30.73
CA PHE A 95 -14.95 12.23 30.34
C PHE A 95 -16.16 12.58 31.21
N GLU A 96 -15.99 12.62 32.53
CA GLU A 96 -17.07 13.02 33.45
C GLU A 96 -17.51 14.47 33.24
N ARG A 97 -16.56 15.39 33.06
CA ARG A 97 -16.88 16.80 32.81
C ARG A 97 -17.63 16.99 31.49
N ASN A 98 -17.20 16.28 30.44
CA ASN A 98 -17.89 16.32 29.15
C ASN A 98 -19.22 15.56 29.15
N ALA A 99 -19.42 14.58 30.03
CA ALA A 99 -20.73 13.93 30.21
C ALA A 99 -21.77 14.86 30.83
N LYS A 100 -21.34 15.76 31.71
CA LYS A 100 -22.23 16.71 32.40
C LYS A 100 -22.49 17.98 31.59
N SER A 101 -21.53 18.44 30.80
CA SER A 101 -21.60 19.77 30.16
C SER A 101 -21.06 19.82 28.72
N GLY A 102 -20.56 18.70 28.19
CA GLY A 102 -20.00 18.62 26.85
C GLY A 102 -21.00 18.09 25.82
N SER A 103 -20.52 17.93 24.58
CA SER A 103 -21.28 17.28 23.51
C SER A 103 -20.77 15.87 23.24
N PHE A 104 -21.61 15.04 22.62
CA PHE A 104 -21.24 13.70 22.17
C PHE A 104 -19.98 13.69 21.29
N TYR A 105 -19.76 14.76 20.52
CA TYR A 105 -18.56 14.92 19.69
C TYR A 105 -17.29 15.07 20.53
N LEU A 106 -17.32 15.90 21.59
CA LEU A 106 -16.18 16.05 22.50
C LEU A 106 -15.88 14.75 23.25
N GLN A 107 -16.91 14.05 23.73
CA GLN A 107 -16.72 12.75 24.36
C GLN A 107 -16.12 11.72 23.39
N SER A 108 -16.60 11.67 22.15
CA SER A 108 -16.06 10.81 21.10
C SER A 108 -14.59 11.12 20.78
N LYS A 109 -14.17 12.40 20.86
CA LYS A 109 -12.78 12.81 20.66
C LYS A 109 -11.88 12.41 21.83
N VAL A 110 -12.36 12.58 23.07
CA VAL A 110 -11.63 12.17 24.28
C VAL A 110 -11.50 10.64 24.36
N HIS A 111 -12.53 9.90 23.98
CA HIS A 111 -12.45 8.44 23.89
C HIS A 111 -11.43 7.97 22.85
N LYS A 112 -11.50 8.53 21.63
CA LYS A 112 -10.51 8.25 20.58
C LYS A 112 -9.10 8.57 21.05
N ALA A 113 -8.89 9.70 21.75
CA ALA A 113 -7.61 10.12 22.34
C ALA A 113 -7.00 9.00 23.20
N LYS A 114 -7.81 8.42 24.10
CA LYS A 114 -7.41 7.31 24.96
C LYS A 114 -7.05 6.06 24.16
N GLU A 115 -7.87 5.65 23.18
CA GLU A 115 -7.61 4.47 22.34
C GLU A 115 -6.30 4.58 21.54
N CYS A 116 -5.98 5.78 21.01
CA CYS A 116 -4.73 5.99 20.27
C CYS A 116 -3.50 5.86 21.18
N LEU A 117 -3.54 6.44 22.38
CA LEU A 117 -2.44 6.31 23.34
C LEU A 117 -2.29 4.88 23.86
N GLU A 118 -3.40 4.17 24.04
CA GLU A 118 -3.41 2.75 24.41
C GLU A 118 -2.72 1.89 23.35
N ALA A 119 -3.04 2.11 22.07
CA ALA A 119 -2.41 1.41 20.95
C ALA A 119 -0.90 1.68 20.87
N VAL A 120 -0.46 2.92 21.13
CA VAL A 120 0.97 3.28 21.18
C VAL A 120 1.67 2.61 22.38
N TYR A 121 1.03 2.61 23.55
CA TYR A 121 1.59 1.99 24.75
C TYR A 121 1.75 0.47 24.60
N GLN A 122 0.73 -0.21 24.04
CA GLN A 122 0.80 -1.63 23.71
C GLN A 122 1.87 -1.93 22.63
N GLY A 123 2.00 -1.05 21.63
CA GLY A 123 3.06 -1.15 20.62
C GLY A 123 4.46 -0.99 21.18
N LYS A 124 4.66 -0.10 22.18
CA LYS A 124 5.94 0.05 22.89
C LYS A 124 6.26 -1.12 23.83
N GLY A 125 5.24 -1.84 24.32
CA GLY A 125 5.41 -3.09 25.08
C GLY A 125 5.84 -4.30 24.23
N GLN A 126 5.73 -4.20 22.91
CA GLN A 126 6.23 -5.18 21.93
C GLN A 126 7.43 -4.60 21.15
N GLY A 127 8.45 -4.13 21.86
CA GLY A 127 9.79 -4.07 21.28
C GLY A 127 10.34 -5.50 21.15
N PRO A 128 11.03 -5.88 20.06
CA PRO A 128 11.71 -7.17 20.02
C PRO A 128 12.71 -7.23 21.17
N ALA A 129 12.57 -8.26 21.99
CA ALA A 129 13.58 -8.67 22.94
C ALA A 129 14.96 -8.65 22.25
N SER A 130 15.85 -7.82 22.76
CA SER A 130 17.29 -7.94 22.53
C SER A 130 17.93 -8.36 23.84
#